data_AF-A0A7W1TJV4-F1
#
_entry.id   AF-A0A7W1TJV4-F1
#
_cell.length_a   1.000
_cell.length_b   1.000
_cell.length_c   1.000
_cell.angle_alpha   90.00
_cell.angle_beta   90.00
_cell.angle_gamma   90.00
#
_symmetry.space_group_name_H-M   'P 1'
#
loop_
_entity.id
_entity.type
_entity.pdbx_description
1 polymer ?
#
loop_
_entity_poly.entity_id
_entity_poly.type
_entity_poly.pdbx_seq_one_letter_code
_entity_poly.pdbx_strand_id
1 'polypeptide(L)'
;MDDSQHANRMNPQSAMGSIDDPGTDLPLPRRPANAATPDAVSGSTALSPDRDAFLHVMSDYGHFSSLGETERWAKGVFDALRHHALEQDETIMTELNGVVKVGEAPETQVREMMWGGNFVERMVEMVSYLQTWTKQGFYAKVAQEAGSREGDALVEAAVCGFFHALKEQLGADADRSVPNLGELQADWESA
;
A
#
# COMPACT_ATOMS: atom_id res chain seq x y z
N MET A 1 67.72 61.23 25.06
CA MET A 1 67.05 61.34 26.37
C MET A 1 65.78 60.53 26.25
N ASP A 2 65.89 59.19 26.20
CA ASP A 2 66.14 58.21 27.28
C ASP A 2 64.81 57.44 27.44
N ASP A 3 64.75 56.20 26.96
CA ASP A 3 64.90 54.93 27.71
C ASP A 3 63.62 54.58 28.49
N SER A 4 62.87 53.55 28.05
CA SER A 4 62.83 52.18 28.64
C SER A 4 62.16 52.14 30.02
N GLN A 5 61.34 51.20 30.48
CA GLN A 5 60.81 49.90 30.07
C GLN A 5 59.84 49.48 31.20
N HIS A 6 58.85 48.62 30.90
CA HIS A 6 58.33 47.48 31.71
C HIS A 6 56.89 47.17 31.21
N ALA A 7 56.71 46.24 30.28
CA ALA A 7 56.51 44.80 30.51
C ALA A 7 55.22 44.47 31.29
N ASN A 8 54.21 43.89 30.64
CA ASN A 8 53.97 42.46 30.78
C ASN A 8 52.94 41.92 29.75
N ARG A 9 53.28 40.74 29.27
CA ARG A 9 52.70 39.86 28.26
C ARG A 9 51.38 39.22 28.72
N MET A 10 50.38 39.07 27.83
CA MET A 10 49.64 37.80 27.56
C MET A 10 48.37 38.01 26.70
N ASN A 11 48.41 37.46 25.48
CA ASN A 11 47.31 36.72 24.82
C ASN A 11 47.33 35.28 25.42
N PRO A 12 46.37 34.32 25.23
CA PRO A 12 45.27 34.25 24.25
C PRO A 12 43.94 33.60 24.72
N GLN A 13 42.98 33.50 23.78
CA GLN A 13 41.85 32.55 23.65
C GLN A 13 41.72 31.40 24.66
N SER A 14 40.49 31.14 25.15
CA SER A 14 39.72 29.92 24.83
C SER A 14 38.39 29.79 25.61
N ALA A 15 37.36 29.32 24.87
CA ALA A 15 36.36 28.31 25.23
C ALA A 15 35.21 28.56 26.26
N MET A 16 33.99 28.36 25.72
CA MET A 16 32.81 27.64 26.26
C MET A 16 32.00 28.13 27.48
N GLY A 17 30.67 28.20 27.25
CA GLY A 17 29.55 28.19 28.20
C GLY A 17 28.29 28.71 27.49
N SER A 18 27.35 27.92 26.94
CA SER A 18 26.27 27.14 27.61
C SER A 18 25.62 27.96 28.74
N ILE A 19 24.35 28.39 28.75
CA ILE A 19 23.00 27.77 28.57
C ILE A 19 21.99 28.96 28.82
N ASP A 20 20.85 29.20 28.14
CA ASP A 20 19.51 28.59 28.32
C ASP A 20 18.43 29.26 27.39
N ASP A 21 17.36 28.50 27.13
CA ASP A 21 16.22 28.58 26.17
C ASP A 21 15.07 29.55 26.66
N PRO A 22 13.85 29.74 26.05
CA PRO A 22 13.22 29.15 24.85
C PRO A 22 12.53 30.15 23.89
N GLY A 23 12.50 29.80 22.59
CA GLY A 23 11.71 30.50 21.56
C GLY A 23 11.38 29.54 20.40
N THR A 24 10.32 28.77 20.59
CA THR A 24 9.85 27.68 19.73
C THR A 24 9.37 28.18 18.35
N ASP A 25 10.12 27.87 17.30
CA ASP A 25 9.61 27.79 15.93
C ASP A 25 10.07 26.44 15.34
N LEU A 26 9.23 25.43 15.50
CA LEU A 26 9.43 24.09 14.96
C LEU A 26 8.88 24.06 13.52
N PRO A 27 9.70 23.90 12.48
CA PRO A 27 9.18 23.41 11.21
C PRO A 27 8.74 21.95 11.38
N LEU A 28 7.48 21.71 11.01
CA LEU A 28 6.77 20.44 10.90
C LEU A 28 7.65 19.22 10.56
N PRO A 29 7.34 18.02 11.08
CA PRO A 29 8.07 16.80 10.72
C PRO A 29 7.92 16.55 9.21
N ARG A 30 9.03 16.69 8.47
CA ARG A 30 9.13 16.20 7.10
C ARG A 30 8.94 14.69 7.15
N ARG A 31 7.78 14.24 6.64
CA ARG A 31 7.49 12.91 6.10
C ARG A 31 8.79 12.28 5.55
N PRO A 32 9.18 11.04 5.95
CA PRO A 32 10.33 10.42 5.33
C PRO A 32 10.02 10.22 3.85
N ALA A 33 10.73 10.97 3.00
CA ALA A 33 10.86 10.66 1.59
C ALA A 33 11.71 9.39 1.52
N ASN A 34 11.06 8.23 1.38
CA ASN A 34 11.75 7.04 0.92
C ASN A 34 12.16 7.31 -0.53
N ALA A 35 13.39 7.78 -0.70
CA ALA A 35 14.09 7.75 -1.97
C ALA A 35 14.20 6.28 -2.37
N ALA A 36 13.44 5.87 -3.39
CA ALA A 36 13.62 4.58 -4.02
C ALA A 36 14.99 4.57 -4.72
N THR A 37 15.97 3.92 -4.11
CA THR A 37 17.21 3.52 -4.78
C THR A 37 16.89 2.33 -5.70
N PRO A 38 17.13 2.40 -7.01
CA PRO A 38 17.00 1.23 -7.87
C PRO A 38 18.25 0.38 -7.75
N ASP A 39 18.28 -0.51 -6.76
CA ASP A 39 19.23 -1.63 -6.70
C ASP A 39 18.42 -2.93 -6.61
N ALA A 40 17.89 -3.35 -7.76
CA ALA A 40 17.18 -4.62 -7.91
C ALA A 40 17.88 -5.46 -8.99
N VAL A 41 18.98 -6.10 -8.61
CA VAL A 41 19.53 -7.23 -9.39
C VAL A 41 19.70 -8.43 -8.46
N SER A 42 18.82 -9.42 -8.65
CA SER A 42 18.72 -10.74 -8.01
C SER A 42 17.96 -10.87 -6.67
N GLY A 43 17.01 -11.81 -6.65
CA GLY A 43 16.18 -12.19 -5.48
C GLY A 43 14.71 -11.82 -5.67
N SER A 44 13.76 -12.75 -5.44
CA SER A 44 12.29 -12.55 -5.57
C SER A 44 11.83 -11.18 -5.05
N THR A 45 10.80 -10.58 -5.66
CA THR A 45 10.20 -9.39 -5.03
C THR A 45 9.62 -9.88 -3.71
N ALA A 46 10.23 -9.49 -2.59
CA ALA A 46 9.76 -9.93 -1.29
C ALA A 46 8.27 -9.59 -1.17
N LEU A 47 7.44 -10.60 -0.85
CA LEU A 47 6.04 -10.36 -0.56
C LEU A 47 5.96 -9.40 0.62
N SER A 48 4.99 -8.49 0.59
CA SER A 48 4.81 -7.53 1.67
C SER A 48 4.60 -8.27 3.00
N PRO A 49 5.27 -7.86 4.08
CA PRO A 49 5.02 -8.43 5.40
C PRO A 49 3.57 -8.20 5.87
N ASP A 50 2.87 -7.22 5.29
CA ASP A 50 1.49 -6.88 5.63
C ASP A 50 0.46 -7.81 4.96
N ARG A 51 0.89 -8.70 4.05
CA ARG A 51 0.03 -9.69 3.38
C ARG A 51 -0.74 -10.54 4.39
N ASP A 52 -0.05 -11.09 5.38
CA ASP A 52 -0.67 -12.04 6.30
C ASP A 52 -1.68 -11.31 7.19
N ALA A 53 -1.39 -10.07 7.60
CA ALA A 53 -2.35 -9.21 8.31
C ALA A 53 -3.58 -8.92 7.45
N PHE A 54 -3.39 -8.55 6.18
CA PHE A 54 -4.49 -8.32 5.24
C PHE A 54 -5.39 -9.56 5.09
N LEU A 55 -4.78 -10.74 4.90
CA LEU A 55 -5.52 -11.99 4.78
C LEU A 55 -6.23 -12.36 6.09
N HIS A 56 -5.64 -12.10 7.25
CA HIS A 56 -6.32 -12.33 8.53
C HIS A 56 -7.58 -11.47 8.67
N VAL A 57 -7.48 -10.17 8.40
CA VAL A 57 -8.63 -9.26 8.43
C VAL A 57 -9.71 -9.73 7.44
N MET A 58 -9.32 -10.01 6.19
CA MET A 58 -10.26 -10.49 5.18
C MET A 58 -10.93 -11.81 5.60
N SER A 59 -10.19 -12.72 6.25
CA SER A 59 -10.71 -13.99 6.76
C SER A 59 -11.73 -13.79 7.87
N ASP A 60 -11.48 -12.85 8.78
CA ASP A 60 -12.33 -12.59 9.94
C ASP A 60 -13.66 -11.97 9.51
N TYR A 61 -13.65 -11.00 8.58
CA TYR A 61 -14.85 -10.37 8.05
C TYR A 61 -15.60 -11.25 7.05
N GLY A 62 -14.89 -11.99 6.19
CA GLY A 62 -15.50 -12.91 5.24
C GLY A 62 -15.96 -14.24 5.84
N HIS A 63 -15.60 -14.50 7.11
CA HIS A 63 -15.84 -15.75 7.83
C HIS A 63 -15.35 -17.00 7.06
N PHE A 64 -14.19 -16.89 6.41
CA PHE A 64 -13.62 -17.99 5.64
C PHE A 64 -13.05 -19.09 6.54
N SER A 65 -13.18 -20.34 6.09
CA SER A 65 -12.86 -21.52 6.89
C SER A 65 -11.36 -21.78 7.01
N SER A 66 -10.53 -21.16 6.15
CA SER A 66 -9.08 -21.32 6.14
C SER A 66 -8.37 -20.19 5.40
N LEU A 67 -7.10 -19.96 5.73
CA LEU A 67 -6.25 -18.99 5.04
C LEU A 67 -6.10 -19.29 3.55
N GLY A 68 -6.10 -20.58 3.16
CA GLY A 68 -6.04 -20.97 1.75
C GLY A 68 -7.33 -20.61 0.98
N GLU A 69 -8.49 -20.71 1.63
CA GLU A 69 -9.75 -20.23 1.07
C GLU A 69 -9.77 -18.70 0.97
N THR A 70 -9.29 -17.99 2.00
CA THR A 70 -9.15 -16.54 1.99
C THR A 70 -8.23 -16.07 0.86
N GLU A 71 -7.07 -16.71 0.67
CA GLU A 71 -6.15 -16.35 -0.41
C GLU A 71 -6.77 -16.60 -1.80
N ARG A 72 -7.57 -17.66 -1.96
CA ARG A 72 -8.33 -17.89 -3.20
C ARG A 72 -9.31 -16.76 -3.47
N TRP A 73 -10.05 -16.31 -2.45
CA TRP A 73 -11.01 -15.22 -2.59
C TRP A 73 -10.32 -13.87 -2.83
N ALA A 74 -9.23 -13.58 -2.11
CA ALA A 74 -8.40 -12.40 -2.33
C ALA A 74 -7.89 -12.36 -3.77
N LYS A 75 -7.40 -13.50 -4.28
CA LYS A 75 -6.99 -13.65 -5.67
C LYS A 75 -8.14 -13.40 -6.65
N GLY A 76 -9.33 -13.93 -6.38
CA GLY A 76 -10.52 -13.71 -7.22
C GLY A 76 -10.91 -12.24 -7.30
N VAL A 77 -10.89 -11.53 -6.17
CA VAL A 77 -11.14 -10.08 -6.14
C VAL A 77 -10.04 -9.31 -6.89
N PHE A 78 -8.78 -9.63 -6.62
CA PHE A 78 -7.64 -9.02 -7.33
C PHE A 78 -7.70 -9.23 -8.85
N ASP A 79 -7.99 -10.45 -9.31
CA ASP A 79 -8.05 -10.75 -10.75
C ASP A 79 -9.22 -10.03 -11.42
N ALA A 80 -10.37 -9.90 -10.74
CA ALA A 80 -11.49 -9.12 -11.24
C ALA A 80 -11.14 -7.62 -11.37
N LEU A 81 -10.51 -7.06 -10.34
CA LEU A 81 -10.01 -5.68 -10.34
C LEU A 81 -8.99 -5.45 -11.45
N ARG A 82 -7.99 -6.33 -11.55
CA ARG A 82 -6.95 -6.28 -12.57
C ARG A 82 -7.54 -6.35 -13.97
N HIS A 83 -8.49 -7.26 -14.22
CA HIS A 83 -9.14 -7.40 -15.52
C HIS A 83 -9.78 -6.09 -15.95
N HIS A 84 -10.58 -5.48 -15.06
CA HIS A 84 -11.28 -4.25 -15.38
C HIS A 84 -10.34 -3.05 -15.51
N ALA A 85 -9.36 -2.95 -14.62
CA ALA A 85 -8.33 -1.92 -14.70
C ALA A 85 -7.59 -1.95 -16.05
N LEU A 86 -7.29 -3.15 -16.58
CA LEU A 86 -6.68 -3.32 -17.91
C LEU A 86 -7.60 -2.93 -19.06
N GLU A 87 -8.93 -3.07 -18.92
CA GLU A 87 -9.89 -2.59 -19.92
C GLU A 87 -9.98 -1.06 -19.95
N GLN A 88 -9.70 -0.40 -18.82
CA GLN A 88 -9.76 1.06 -18.70
C GLN A 88 -8.41 1.74 -19.02
N ASP A 89 -7.30 1.14 -18.60
CA ASP A 89 -5.95 1.67 -18.78
C ASP A 89 -4.91 0.54 -18.97
N GLU A 90 -4.39 0.41 -20.18
CA GLU A 90 -3.35 -0.59 -20.51
C GLU A 90 -2.01 -0.30 -19.81
N THR A 91 -1.77 0.93 -19.32
CA THR A 91 -0.52 1.29 -18.63
C THR A 91 -0.36 0.60 -17.29
N ILE A 92 -1.47 0.21 -16.63
CA ILE A 92 -1.47 -0.61 -15.42
C ILE A 92 -0.74 -1.94 -15.64
N MET A 93 -0.79 -2.50 -16.85
CA MET A 93 -0.03 -3.71 -17.15
C MET A 93 1.48 -3.49 -17.02
N THR A 94 1.96 -2.28 -17.33
CA THR A 94 3.38 -1.93 -17.17
C THR A 94 3.76 -1.90 -15.69
N GLU A 95 2.89 -1.36 -14.83
CA GLU A 95 3.14 -1.30 -13.38
C GLU A 95 3.06 -2.69 -12.74
N LEU A 96 2.06 -3.49 -13.10
CA LEU A 96 1.92 -4.88 -12.65
C LEU A 96 3.08 -5.75 -13.13
N ASN A 97 3.53 -5.60 -14.36
CA ASN A 97 4.70 -6.31 -14.87
C ASN A 97 6.00 -5.81 -14.22
N GLY A 98 6.04 -4.57 -13.75
CA GLY A 98 7.20 -4.01 -13.04
C GLY A 98 7.55 -4.74 -11.75
N VAL A 99 6.60 -5.46 -11.14
CA VAL A 99 6.84 -6.29 -9.95
C VAL A 99 7.06 -7.77 -10.26
N VAL A 100 6.86 -8.18 -11.52
CA VAL A 100 6.94 -9.56 -11.97
C VAL A 100 8.25 -9.84 -12.68
N LYS A 101 8.73 -11.07 -12.50
CA LYS A 101 9.95 -11.56 -13.16
C LYS A 101 9.66 -12.34 -14.43
N VAL A 102 10.49 -12.07 -15.44
CA VAL A 102 10.50 -12.83 -16.69
C VAL A 102 10.91 -14.28 -16.41
N GLY A 103 10.05 -15.23 -16.81
CA GLY A 103 10.32 -16.67 -16.71
C GLY A 103 9.81 -17.35 -15.44
N GLU A 104 9.16 -16.63 -14.53
CA GLU A 104 8.47 -17.26 -13.41
C GLU A 104 7.16 -17.94 -13.82
N ALA A 105 6.73 -18.93 -13.05
CA ALA A 105 5.45 -19.59 -13.26
C ALA A 105 4.30 -18.58 -13.13
N PRO A 106 3.25 -18.63 -13.97
CA PRO A 106 2.16 -17.65 -13.98
C PRO A 106 1.52 -17.42 -12.60
N GLU A 107 1.41 -18.47 -11.79
CA GLU A 107 0.85 -18.43 -10.44
C GLU A 107 1.71 -17.59 -9.48
N THR A 108 3.03 -17.68 -9.59
CA THR A 108 3.97 -16.87 -8.81
C THR A 108 3.91 -15.41 -9.25
N GLN A 109 3.82 -15.18 -10.56
CA GLN A 109 3.68 -13.81 -11.10
C GLN A 109 2.44 -13.12 -10.54
N VAL A 110 1.28 -13.79 -10.54
CA VAL A 110 0.04 -13.22 -9.97
C VAL A 110 0.20 -12.97 -8.47
N ARG A 111 0.88 -13.86 -7.74
CA ARG A 111 1.14 -13.67 -6.30
C ARG A 111 2.05 -12.45 -6.05
N GLU A 112 3.09 -12.26 -6.84
CA GLU A 112 3.96 -11.07 -6.76
C GLU A 112 3.21 -9.80 -7.19
N MET A 113 2.33 -9.86 -8.20
CA MET A 113 1.44 -8.74 -8.55
C MET A 113 0.45 -8.39 -7.44
N MET A 114 -0.02 -9.39 -6.69
CA MET A 114 -1.01 -9.17 -5.65
C MET A 114 -0.39 -8.68 -4.34
N TRP A 115 0.79 -9.18 -3.96
CA TRP A 115 1.36 -8.96 -2.63
C TRP A 115 2.77 -8.35 -2.65
N GLY A 116 3.39 -8.19 -3.81
CA GLY A 116 4.75 -7.67 -3.93
C GLY A 116 4.80 -6.15 -3.81
N GLY A 117 5.82 -5.68 -3.09
CA GLY A 117 6.08 -4.25 -2.91
C GLY A 117 4.92 -3.51 -2.24
N ASN A 118 4.57 -2.33 -2.77
CA ASN A 118 3.48 -1.52 -2.25
C ASN A 118 2.12 -1.96 -2.81
N PHE A 119 1.64 -3.12 -2.36
CA PHE A 119 0.40 -3.69 -2.90
C PHE A 119 -0.83 -2.84 -2.54
N VAL A 120 -0.84 -2.15 -1.39
CA VAL A 120 -1.98 -1.33 -0.96
C VAL A 120 -2.24 -0.20 -1.95
N GLU A 121 -1.20 0.55 -2.35
CA GLU A 121 -1.33 1.61 -3.36
C GLU A 121 -1.89 1.08 -4.68
N ARG A 122 -1.38 -0.05 -5.14
CA ARG A 122 -1.85 -0.72 -6.36
C ARG A 122 -3.32 -1.16 -6.25
N MET A 123 -3.73 -1.71 -5.11
CA MET A 123 -5.12 -2.10 -4.87
C MET A 123 -6.04 -0.89 -4.89
N VAL A 124 -5.63 0.22 -4.26
CA VAL A 124 -6.39 1.48 -4.28
C VAL A 124 -6.55 2.00 -5.71
N GLU A 125 -5.48 1.97 -6.50
CA GLU A 125 -5.54 2.37 -7.90
C GLU A 125 -6.51 1.50 -8.69
N MET A 126 -6.42 0.17 -8.61
CA MET A 126 -7.34 -0.71 -9.34
C MET A 126 -8.79 -0.56 -8.88
N VAL A 127 -9.03 -0.35 -7.59
CA VAL A 127 -10.36 -0.09 -7.02
C VAL A 127 -10.94 1.22 -7.55
N SER A 128 -10.11 2.22 -7.89
CA SER A 128 -10.59 3.49 -8.46
C SER A 128 -11.32 3.34 -9.80
N TYR A 129 -11.05 2.27 -10.56
CA TYR A 129 -11.74 1.97 -11.81
C TYR A 129 -13.15 1.41 -11.62
N LEU A 130 -13.52 0.99 -10.41
CA LEU A 130 -14.85 0.43 -10.13
C LEU A 130 -15.99 1.43 -10.34
N GLN A 131 -15.71 2.74 -10.38
CA GLN A 131 -16.71 3.79 -10.54
C GLN A 131 -17.61 3.58 -11.78
N THR A 132 -17.06 3.00 -12.87
CA THR A 132 -17.78 2.79 -14.13
C THR A 132 -18.37 1.39 -14.25
N TRP A 133 -18.17 0.52 -13.26
CA TRP A 133 -18.59 -0.88 -13.31
C TRP A 133 -19.82 -1.14 -12.43
N THR A 134 -20.75 -1.92 -12.96
CA THR A 134 -21.93 -2.36 -12.20
C THR A 134 -21.52 -3.33 -11.09
N LYS A 135 -22.17 -3.24 -9.92
CA LYS A 135 -21.96 -4.17 -8.79
C LYS A 135 -22.16 -5.62 -9.21
N GLN A 136 -23.23 -5.91 -9.97
CA GLN A 136 -23.50 -7.26 -10.47
C GLN A 136 -22.37 -7.76 -11.37
N GLY A 137 -21.92 -6.94 -12.32
CA GLY A 137 -20.83 -7.30 -13.24
C GLY A 137 -19.53 -7.60 -12.51
N PHE A 138 -19.18 -6.79 -11.50
CA PHE A 138 -18.02 -7.04 -10.65
C PHE A 138 -18.15 -8.36 -9.88
N TYR A 139 -19.29 -8.59 -9.22
CA TYR A 139 -19.51 -9.80 -8.42
C TYR A 139 -19.49 -11.07 -9.29
N ALA A 140 -20.09 -11.03 -10.48
CA ALA A 140 -20.04 -12.13 -11.43
C ALA A 140 -18.59 -12.42 -11.87
N LYS A 141 -17.77 -11.38 -12.06
CA LYS A 141 -16.35 -11.53 -12.39
C LYS A 141 -15.55 -12.11 -11.23
N VAL A 142 -15.76 -11.65 -10.00
CA VAL A 142 -15.13 -12.23 -8.80
C VAL A 142 -15.49 -13.71 -8.66
N ALA A 143 -16.75 -14.07 -8.86
CA ALA A 143 -17.20 -15.46 -8.84
C ALA A 143 -16.46 -16.30 -9.91
N GLN A 144 -16.37 -15.79 -11.13
CA GLN A 144 -15.65 -16.44 -12.24
C GLN A 144 -14.17 -16.69 -11.88
N GLU A 145 -13.46 -15.66 -11.41
CA GLU A 145 -12.02 -15.75 -11.12
C GLU A 145 -11.73 -16.63 -9.89
N ALA A 146 -12.63 -16.65 -8.90
CA ALA A 146 -12.53 -17.55 -7.75
C ALA A 146 -12.94 -19.00 -8.07
N GLY A 147 -13.54 -19.26 -9.25
CA GLY A 147 -14.10 -20.56 -9.62
C GLY A 147 -15.34 -20.93 -8.82
N SER A 148 -16.15 -19.93 -8.43
CA SER A 148 -17.47 -20.12 -7.81
C SER A 148 -18.61 -19.75 -8.77
N ARG A 149 -19.85 -19.92 -8.31
CA ARG A 149 -21.06 -19.55 -9.05
C ARG A 149 -21.46 -18.11 -8.72
N GLU A 150 -22.02 -17.41 -9.71
CA GLU A 150 -22.65 -16.11 -9.48
C GLU A 150 -23.78 -16.24 -8.44
N GLY A 151 -23.87 -15.28 -7.52
CA GLY A 151 -24.86 -15.29 -6.44
C GLY A 151 -24.51 -16.18 -5.23
N ASP A 152 -23.32 -16.76 -5.19
CA ASP A 152 -22.79 -17.38 -3.96
C ASP A 152 -22.56 -16.30 -2.90
N ALA A 153 -23.11 -16.49 -1.69
CA ALA A 153 -22.96 -15.56 -0.57
C ALA A 153 -21.48 -15.31 -0.21
N LEU A 154 -20.60 -16.26 -0.53
CA LEU A 154 -19.16 -16.10 -0.33
C LEU A 154 -18.53 -15.04 -1.25
N VAL A 155 -19.16 -14.70 -2.37
CA VAL A 155 -18.68 -13.62 -3.27
C VAL A 155 -18.84 -12.27 -2.60
N GLU A 156 -20.02 -12.01 -2.03
CA GLU A 156 -20.28 -10.78 -1.28
C GLU A 156 -19.38 -10.70 -0.04
N ALA A 157 -19.25 -11.80 0.70
CA ALA A 157 -18.33 -11.88 1.84
C ALA A 157 -16.88 -11.62 1.44
N ALA A 158 -16.44 -12.08 0.26
CA ALA A 158 -15.11 -11.82 -0.26
C ALA A 158 -14.89 -10.35 -0.60
N VAL A 159 -15.85 -9.72 -1.28
CA VAL A 159 -15.76 -8.30 -1.63
C VAL A 159 -15.76 -7.43 -0.37
N CYS A 160 -16.69 -7.66 0.55
CA CYS A 160 -16.76 -6.91 1.80
C CYS A 160 -15.50 -7.14 2.66
N GLY A 161 -15.08 -8.40 2.85
CA GLY A 161 -13.86 -8.72 3.60
C GLY A 161 -12.60 -8.11 2.99
N PHE A 162 -12.52 -8.04 1.66
CA PHE A 162 -11.43 -7.37 0.96
C PHE A 162 -11.45 -5.85 1.19
N PHE A 163 -12.61 -5.20 1.12
CA PHE A 163 -12.73 -3.76 1.43
C PHE A 163 -12.40 -3.44 2.88
N HIS A 164 -12.85 -4.26 3.84
CA HIS A 164 -12.47 -4.13 5.24
C HIS A 164 -10.94 -4.20 5.41
N ALA A 165 -10.31 -5.21 4.81
CA ALA A 165 -8.86 -5.39 4.88
C ALA A 165 -8.10 -4.21 4.24
N LEU A 166 -8.60 -3.69 3.12
CA LEU A 166 -8.00 -2.52 2.47
C LEU A 166 -8.15 -1.25 3.31
N LYS A 167 -9.34 -1.02 3.89
CA LYS A 167 -9.60 0.10 4.80
C LYS A 167 -8.69 0.05 6.02
N GLU A 168 -8.51 -1.13 6.62
CA GLU A 168 -7.67 -1.28 7.80
C GLU A 168 -6.20 -0.91 7.50
N GLN A 169 -5.70 -1.29 6.34
CA GLN A 169 -4.35 -0.91 5.89
C GLN A 169 -4.21 0.60 5.60
N LEU A 170 -5.26 1.24 5.10
CA LEU A 170 -5.28 2.68 4.83
C LEU A 170 -5.51 3.51 6.11
N GLY A 171 -6.07 2.91 7.15
CA GLY A 171 -6.36 3.55 8.42
C GLY A 171 -7.32 4.74 8.29
N ALA A 172 -7.03 5.83 9.01
CA ALA A 172 -7.91 6.99 9.08
C ALA A 172 -8.08 7.74 7.74
N ASP A 173 -7.22 7.49 6.76
CA ASP A 173 -7.27 8.15 5.45
C ASP A 173 -8.00 7.30 4.39
N ALA A 174 -8.63 6.17 4.76
CA ALA A 174 -9.26 5.24 3.82
C ALA A 174 -10.26 5.92 2.87
N ASP A 175 -11.24 6.65 3.41
CA ASP A 175 -12.29 7.33 2.62
C ASP A 175 -11.77 8.51 1.80
N ARG A 176 -10.57 9.03 2.12
CA ARG A 176 -9.90 10.05 1.30
C ARG A 176 -9.09 9.42 0.18
N SER A 177 -8.54 8.24 0.43
CA SER A 177 -7.62 7.55 -0.49
C SER A 177 -8.35 6.83 -1.61
N VAL A 178 -9.57 6.36 -1.34
CA VAL A 178 -10.41 5.67 -2.31
C VAL A 178 -11.49 6.62 -2.84
N PRO A 179 -11.55 6.87 -4.16
CA PRO A 179 -12.59 7.72 -4.74
C PRO A 179 -13.96 7.03 -4.72
N ASN A 180 -14.98 7.72 -5.20
CA ASN A 180 -16.33 7.17 -5.31
C ASN A 180 -16.33 5.87 -6.15
N LEU A 181 -16.86 4.77 -5.58
CA LEU A 181 -16.86 3.45 -6.20
C LEU A 181 -18.14 3.11 -6.99
N GLY A 182 -18.95 4.12 -7.32
CA GLY A 182 -20.21 3.94 -8.05
C GLY A 182 -21.19 3.06 -7.27
N GLU A 183 -21.65 1.96 -7.90
CA GLU A 183 -22.60 1.03 -7.26
C GLU A 183 -22.01 0.28 -6.06
N LEU A 184 -20.69 0.19 -5.95
CA LEU A 184 -19.97 -0.49 -4.86
C LEU A 184 -19.69 0.43 -3.67
N GLN A 185 -20.09 1.71 -3.73
CA GLN A 185 -19.87 2.67 -2.65
C GLN A 185 -20.50 2.24 -1.33
N ALA A 186 -21.70 1.65 -1.38
CA ALA A 186 -22.38 1.17 -0.18
C ALA A 186 -21.64 -0.01 0.49
N ASP A 187 -21.06 -0.91 -0.32
CA ASP A 187 -20.26 -2.03 0.19
C ASP A 187 -18.97 -1.51 0.83
N TRP A 188 -18.32 -0.53 0.19
CA TRP A 188 -17.17 0.17 0.79
C TRP A 188 -17.55 0.83 2.11
N GLU A 189 -18.61 1.63 2.17
CA GLU A 189 -19.02 2.34 3.40
C GLU A 189 -19.43 1.41 4.53
N SER A 190 -20.00 0.24 4.20
CA SER A 190 -20.34 -0.79 5.18
C SER A 190 -19.12 -1.54 5.72
N ALA A 191 -18.00 -1.47 5.00
CA ALA A 191 -16.72 -2.05 5.38
C ALA A 191 -15.91 -1.16 6.35
#